data_AF-A0A9N9RXX9-F1
#
_entry.id   AF-A0A9N9RXX9-F1
#
_cell.length_a   1.000
_cell.length_b   1.000
_cell.length_c   1.000
_cell.angle_alpha   90.00
_cell.angle_beta   90.00
_cell.angle_gamma   90.00
#
_symmetry.space_group_name_H-M   'P 1'
#
loop_
_entity.id
_entity.type
_entity.pdbx_description
1 polymer ?
#
loop_
_entity_poly.entity_id
_entity_poly.type
_entity_poly.pdbx_seq_one_letter_code
_entity_poly.pdbx_strand_id
1 'polypeptide(L)'
;MRIQKVEYFKPQFGETHGLFGLRYLKHHNMRDESWKVHDLIEQYERINAVYAKDNNVKKLQHEQEEMEQSDEYKILKKQKKDKIEELQILLKGDVQRTKNVLMNFPSYMRMYQNKQSYEVLEELEYKTFMMTKTLDRYTSKREKLIKGYETRLLQIATKQEINRYYDIKEFQQERDTKRLLVEIKNSETRCRGIESINLTYKHIINQLLRDSLFYKPVIDALNYDWNEQTRLVQQTFNIGFPAINHVKKMDKEVKKLLRISQHEENARIKDIVKIKQTLREHPKLVKQFIQRDSDFVRVGDRYIRETPSMTEAREKVEKIELDIKLLKDITLSKSAEVIMSRTSEMFTLMDLSREIIAESNVKYKKVMADYETANFIYLLLFDGQPELYKEQFLPEVVKIEQAIKAEKEMQKRKLESSKSQQNLIGTMRFAMQHILNVLQHIGTEEFYIEREYPTEVLELPLLKFNSKLPEPPKILQWDFENLLEIIITKVNIMMEHYDELNKGIDVDEELLETTKTYQAAVIDDSLFSELPQSPSFEFDF
;
A
#
# COMPACT_ATOMS: atom_id res chain seq x y z
N MET A 1 -29.84 125.46 20.85
CA MET A 1 -30.17 126.88 20.56
C MET A 1 -31.68 127.04 20.62
N ARG A 2 -32.18 127.98 21.43
CA ARG A 2 -33.61 128.27 21.59
C ARG A 2 -34.11 128.92 20.30
N ILE A 3 -34.89 128.19 19.51
CA ILE A 3 -35.69 128.76 18.44
C ILE A 3 -37.00 129.22 19.09
N GLN A 4 -37.21 130.54 19.12
CA GLN A 4 -38.47 131.14 19.55
C GLN A 4 -39.61 130.58 18.69
N LYS A 5 -40.59 129.92 19.32
CA LYS A 5 -41.87 129.66 18.68
C LYS A 5 -42.57 130.99 18.48
N VAL A 6 -42.53 131.50 17.25
CA VAL A 6 -43.47 132.53 16.79
C VAL A 6 -44.83 131.84 16.72
N GLU A 7 -45.75 132.22 17.60
CA GLU A 7 -47.13 131.77 17.55
C GLU A 7 -47.81 132.41 16.33
N TYR A 8 -47.87 131.66 15.25
CA TYR A 8 -48.75 131.98 14.13
C TYR A 8 -50.19 131.61 14.51
N PHE A 9 -51.09 132.57 14.31
CA PHE A 9 -52.53 132.39 14.42
C PHE A 9 -52.96 131.14 13.64
N LYS A 10 -53.53 130.14 14.32
CA LYS A 10 -54.08 128.94 13.67
C LYS A 10 -55.51 129.24 13.18
N PRO A 11 -55.79 129.31 11.87
CA PRO A 11 -57.17 129.25 11.41
C PRO A 11 -57.67 127.80 11.55
N GLN A 12 -58.75 127.61 12.30
CA GLN A 12 -59.52 126.37 12.24
C GLN A 12 -60.24 126.36 10.88
N PHE A 13 -59.93 125.38 10.05
CA PHE A 13 -60.60 125.17 8.78
C PHE A 13 -62.06 124.79 9.00
N GLY A 14 -62.92 125.34 8.13
CA GLY A 14 -64.26 124.83 7.92
C GLY A 14 -65.36 125.82 8.23
N GLU A 15 -65.26 127.06 7.76
CA GLU A 15 -66.40 127.80 7.21
C GLU A 15 -65.88 129.08 6.57
N THR A 16 -66.31 129.31 5.34
CA THR A 16 -66.15 130.55 4.61
C THR A 16 -66.42 131.73 5.53
N HIS A 17 -65.37 132.51 5.77
CA HIS A 17 -65.40 133.79 6.46
C HIS A 17 -66.54 134.65 5.88
N GLY A 18 -67.71 134.61 6.53
CA GLY A 18 -68.94 135.33 6.14
C GLY A 18 -68.80 136.85 6.20
N LEU A 19 -67.61 137.34 6.53
CA LEU A 19 -67.26 138.74 6.58
C LEU A 19 -67.01 139.34 5.18
N PHE A 20 -66.82 138.56 4.11
CA PHE A 20 -66.43 139.12 2.80
C PHE A 20 -67.27 138.60 1.61
N GLY A 21 -68.51 138.18 1.87
CA GLY A 21 -69.46 137.85 0.81
C GLY A 21 -70.14 139.09 0.23
N LEU A 22 -70.41 139.09 -1.08
CA LEU A 22 -71.13 140.15 -1.82
C LEU A 22 -72.46 140.59 -1.17
N ARG A 23 -73.09 139.71 -0.36
CA ARG A 23 -74.34 139.97 0.38
C ARG A 23 -74.16 140.82 1.64
N TYR A 24 -72.94 141.00 2.15
CA TYR A 24 -72.63 141.75 3.38
C TYR A 24 -71.96 143.10 3.14
N LEU A 25 -71.84 143.53 1.87
CA LEU A 25 -71.24 144.81 1.46
C LEU A 25 -71.93 146.05 2.05
N LYS A 26 -73.19 145.93 2.50
CA LYS A 26 -73.93 147.00 3.20
C LYS A 26 -73.54 147.17 4.67
N HIS A 27 -72.89 146.18 5.30
CA HIS A 27 -72.57 146.20 6.74
C HIS A 27 -71.12 146.59 7.03
N HIS A 28 -70.28 146.68 6.01
CA HIS A 28 -68.95 147.27 6.12
C HIS A 28 -69.06 148.74 5.77
N ASN A 29 -68.86 149.60 6.78
CA ASN A 29 -68.93 151.06 6.71
C ASN A 29 -67.77 151.67 5.89
N MET A 30 -67.58 151.20 4.67
CA MET A 30 -66.62 151.71 3.69
C MET A 30 -67.39 152.62 2.71
N ARG A 31 -67.87 153.76 3.21
CA ARG A 31 -68.39 154.85 2.38
C ARG A 31 -67.28 155.88 2.18
N ASP A 32 -66.52 155.71 1.11
CA ASP A 32 -65.76 156.78 0.48
C ASP A 32 -66.30 156.91 -0.95
N GLU A 33 -66.76 158.10 -1.36
CA GLU A 33 -67.55 158.32 -2.59
C GLU A 33 -66.76 158.11 -3.89
N SER A 34 -65.45 157.85 -3.79
CA SER A 34 -64.54 157.69 -4.92
C SER A 34 -64.40 156.25 -5.45
N TRP A 35 -64.92 155.24 -4.73
CA TRP A 35 -64.72 153.82 -5.08
C TRP A 35 -65.90 153.28 -5.89
N LYS A 36 -65.64 152.79 -7.11
CA LYS A 36 -66.67 152.14 -7.93
C LYS A 36 -66.75 150.66 -7.57
N VAL A 37 -67.93 150.07 -7.74
CA VAL A 37 -68.20 148.63 -7.46
C VAL A 37 -67.20 147.69 -8.16
N HIS A 38 -66.66 148.11 -9.31
CA HIS A 38 -65.64 147.37 -10.06
C HIS A 38 -64.31 147.23 -9.31
N ASP A 39 -63.84 148.29 -8.64
CA ASP A 39 -62.55 148.29 -7.93
C ASP A 39 -62.57 147.35 -6.71
N LEU A 40 -63.73 147.22 -6.06
CA LEU A 40 -63.96 146.29 -4.97
C LEU A 40 -63.92 144.83 -5.45
N ILE A 41 -64.54 144.53 -6.60
CA ILE A 41 -64.50 143.18 -7.19
C ILE A 41 -63.05 142.80 -7.54
N GLU A 42 -62.28 143.73 -8.11
CA GLU A 42 -60.88 143.49 -8.46
C GLU A 42 -60.02 143.24 -7.21
N GLN A 43 -60.23 143.98 -6.12
CA GLN A 43 -59.57 143.73 -4.83
C GLN A 43 -59.90 142.34 -4.26
N TYR A 44 -61.17 141.92 -4.33
CA TYR A 44 -61.58 140.59 -3.86
C TYR A 44 -61.04 139.46 -4.73
N GLU A 45 -60.98 139.63 -6.05
CA GLU A 45 -60.35 138.67 -6.95
C GLU A 45 -58.84 138.56 -6.67
N ARG A 46 -58.16 139.68 -6.39
CA ARG A 46 -56.75 139.68 -5.98
C ARG A 46 -56.56 138.96 -4.63
N ILE A 47 -57.43 139.17 -3.66
CA ILE A 47 -57.37 138.48 -2.35
C ILE A 47 -57.62 136.97 -2.51
N ASN A 48 -58.62 136.57 -3.31
CA ASN A 48 -58.87 135.16 -3.61
C ASN A 48 -57.70 134.50 -4.36
N ALA A 49 -57.06 135.22 -5.28
CA ALA A 49 -55.86 134.76 -5.97
C ALA A 49 -54.68 134.57 -4.99
N VAL A 50 -54.55 135.42 -3.97
CA VAL A 50 -53.54 135.26 -2.90
C VAL A 50 -53.84 134.01 -2.06
N TYR A 51 -55.09 133.78 -1.66
CA TYR A 51 -55.46 132.56 -0.93
C TYR A 51 -55.26 131.27 -1.74
N ALA A 52 -55.56 131.31 -3.05
CA ALA A 52 -55.29 130.18 -3.94
C ALA A 52 -53.78 129.89 -4.05
N LYS A 53 -52.95 130.94 -4.11
CA LYS A 53 -51.49 130.81 -4.06
C LYS A 53 -51.00 130.27 -2.73
N ASP A 54 -51.51 130.75 -1.60
CA ASP A 54 -51.14 130.27 -0.25
C ASP A 54 -51.51 128.79 -0.06
N ASN A 55 -52.68 128.37 -0.53
CA ASN A 55 -53.08 126.95 -0.49
C ASN A 55 -52.19 126.06 -1.36
N ASN A 56 -51.77 126.55 -2.54
CA ASN A 56 -50.81 125.82 -3.37
C ASN A 56 -49.43 125.74 -2.73
N VAL A 57 -48.96 126.82 -2.08
CA VAL A 57 -47.70 126.81 -1.32
C VAL A 57 -47.77 125.82 -0.16
N LYS A 58 -48.87 125.76 0.59
CA LYS A 58 -49.06 124.76 1.67
C LYS A 58 -49.07 123.33 1.16
N LYS A 59 -49.68 123.06 0.00
CA LYS A 59 -49.63 121.74 -0.64
C LYS A 59 -48.21 121.36 -1.02
N LEU A 60 -47.48 122.26 -1.67
CA LEU A 60 -46.07 122.06 -2.04
C LEU A 60 -45.18 121.87 -0.80
N GLN A 61 -45.43 122.60 0.29
CA GLN A 61 -44.73 122.41 1.56
C GLN A 61 -45.02 121.02 2.15
N HIS A 62 -46.27 120.58 2.13
CA HIS A 62 -46.62 119.26 2.62
C HIS A 62 -46.00 118.14 1.76
N GLU A 63 -46.01 118.27 0.43
CA GLU A 63 -45.34 117.34 -0.48
C GLU A 63 -43.81 117.31 -0.25
N GLN A 64 -43.21 118.47 0.03
CA GLN A 64 -41.80 118.56 0.40
C GLN A 64 -41.51 117.86 1.74
N GLU A 65 -42.34 118.08 2.77
CA GLU A 65 -42.22 117.40 4.07
C GLU A 65 -42.36 115.87 3.95
N GLU A 66 -43.29 115.38 3.12
CA GLU A 66 -43.44 113.94 2.87
C GLU A 66 -42.21 113.35 2.16
N MET A 67 -41.65 114.09 1.19
CA MET A 67 -40.43 113.69 0.50
C MET A 67 -39.23 113.63 1.45
N GLU A 68 -39.07 114.64 2.31
CA GLU A 68 -38.02 114.69 3.34
C GLU A 68 -38.15 113.53 4.33
N GLN A 69 -39.36 113.24 4.83
CA GLN A 69 -39.62 112.11 5.73
C GLN A 69 -39.34 110.75 5.06
N SER A 70 -39.70 110.60 3.78
CA SER A 70 -39.41 109.39 3.01
C SER A 70 -37.89 109.18 2.87
N ASP A 71 -37.13 110.24 2.62
CA ASP A 71 -35.68 110.16 2.47
C ASP A 71 -34.98 109.91 3.82
N GLU A 72 -35.43 110.53 4.91
CA GLU A 72 -34.99 110.20 6.27
C GLU A 72 -35.24 108.73 6.61
N TYR A 73 -36.43 108.21 6.26
CA TYR A 73 -36.77 106.80 6.47
C TYR A 73 -35.83 105.86 5.69
N LYS A 74 -35.48 106.18 4.43
CA LYS A 74 -34.52 105.40 3.64
C LYS A 74 -33.13 105.40 4.29
N ILE A 75 -32.67 106.55 4.79
CA ILE A 75 -31.38 106.69 5.47
C ILE A 75 -31.37 105.85 6.75
N LEU A 76 -32.40 105.97 7.59
CA LEU A 76 -32.53 105.19 8.82
C LEU A 76 -32.59 103.67 8.55
N LYS A 77 -33.29 103.25 7.50
CA LYS A 77 -33.34 101.85 7.07
C LYS A 77 -31.96 101.32 6.65
N LYS A 78 -31.16 102.15 5.97
CA LYS A 78 -29.78 101.82 5.60
C LYS A 78 -28.88 101.71 6.84
N GLN A 79 -28.91 102.71 7.72
CA GLN A 79 -28.15 102.69 8.98
C GLN A 79 -28.49 101.49 9.87
N LYS A 80 -29.77 101.11 9.94
CA LYS A 80 -30.19 99.89 10.67
C LYS A 80 -29.58 98.63 10.07
N LYS A 81 -29.55 98.51 8.74
CA LYS A 81 -28.91 97.35 8.06
C LYS A 81 -27.41 97.33 8.31
N ASP A 82 -26.72 98.46 8.10
CA ASP A 82 -25.28 98.57 8.30
C ASP A 82 -24.90 98.22 9.76
N LYS A 83 -25.68 98.68 10.74
CA LYS A 83 -25.48 98.33 12.16
C LYS A 83 -25.79 96.86 12.47
N ILE A 84 -26.77 96.25 11.81
CA ILE A 84 -27.05 94.81 11.95
C ILE A 84 -25.88 93.99 11.38
N GLU A 85 -25.30 94.39 10.25
CA GLU A 85 -24.13 93.73 9.65
C GLU A 85 -22.90 93.86 10.56
N GLU A 86 -22.61 95.05 11.10
CA GLU A 86 -21.55 95.26 12.09
C GLU A 86 -21.76 94.40 13.35
N LEU A 87 -22.99 94.34 13.88
CA LEU A 87 -23.33 93.49 15.04
C LEU A 87 -23.19 92.00 14.72
N GLN A 88 -23.54 91.56 13.52
CA GLN A 88 -23.34 90.17 13.09
C GLN A 88 -21.85 89.82 12.99
N ILE A 89 -21.01 90.74 12.51
CA ILE A 89 -19.56 90.57 12.48
C ILE A 89 -18.99 90.49 13.90
N LEU A 90 -19.47 91.30 14.84
CA LEU A 90 -19.04 91.24 16.25
C LEU A 90 -19.49 89.96 16.96
N LEU A 91 -20.71 89.48 16.69
CA LEU A 91 -21.27 88.30 17.37
C LEU A 91 -20.74 86.97 16.80
N LYS A 92 -20.61 86.87 15.47
CA LYS A 92 -20.25 85.62 14.76
C LYS A 92 -18.85 85.64 14.17
N GLY A 93 -18.15 86.78 14.18
CA GLY A 93 -16.92 86.97 13.43
C GLY A 93 -17.17 87.18 11.93
N ASP A 94 -16.10 87.50 11.21
CA ASP A 94 -16.14 87.63 9.74
C ASP A 94 -16.11 86.24 9.08
N VAL A 95 -17.31 85.66 8.92
CA VAL A 95 -17.54 84.34 8.31
C VAL A 95 -17.04 84.27 6.87
N GLN A 96 -17.06 85.40 6.16
CA GLN A 96 -16.62 85.45 4.76
C GLN A 96 -15.10 85.36 4.68
N ARG A 97 -14.38 85.99 5.61
CA ARG A 97 -12.92 85.90 5.70
C ARG A 97 -12.45 84.51 6.10
N THR A 98 -13.10 83.84 7.07
CA THR A 98 -12.76 82.45 7.43
C THR A 98 -13.02 81.49 6.27
N LYS A 99 -14.12 81.69 5.53
CA LYS A 99 -14.44 80.96 4.30
C LYS A 99 -13.38 81.13 3.21
N ASN A 100 -12.87 82.34 3.01
CA ASN A 100 -11.83 82.62 2.01
C ASN A 100 -10.50 81.95 2.37
N VAL A 101 -10.11 81.94 3.65
CA VAL A 101 -8.88 81.27 4.11
C VAL A 101 -8.99 79.74 3.97
N LEU A 102 -10.18 79.18 4.24
CA LEU A 102 -10.44 77.74 4.18
C LEU A 102 -10.93 77.25 2.80
N MET A 103 -10.84 78.09 1.77
CA MET A 103 -11.41 77.79 0.44
C MET A 103 -10.85 76.48 -0.17
N ASN A 104 -9.57 76.20 0.08
CA ASN A 104 -8.91 74.98 -0.39
C ASN A 104 -9.29 73.72 0.41
N PHE A 105 -9.99 73.88 1.54
CA PHE A 105 -10.35 72.79 2.43
C PHE A 105 -11.86 72.77 2.77
N PRO A 106 -12.69 72.18 1.88
CA PRO A 106 -14.15 72.19 2.02
C PRO A 106 -14.68 71.49 3.29
N SER A 107 -13.91 70.57 3.87
CA SER A 107 -14.24 69.88 5.11
C SER A 107 -14.07 70.80 6.33
N TYR A 108 -12.95 71.51 6.43
CA TYR A 108 -12.70 72.49 7.49
C TYR A 108 -13.66 73.68 7.39
N MET A 109 -13.98 74.12 6.18
CA MET A 109 -14.97 75.17 5.96
C MET A 109 -16.36 74.79 6.50
N ARG A 110 -16.80 73.54 6.32
CA ARG A 110 -18.06 73.04 6.88
C ARG A 110 -18.02 72.91 8.40
N MET A 111 -16.88 72.45 8.94
CA MET A 111 -16.70 72.24 10.37
C MET A 111 -16.69 73.54 11.18
N TYR A 112 -16.19 74.63 10.59
CA TYR A 112 -15.95 75.90 11.28
C TYR A 112 -16.90 77.04 10.88
N GLN A 113 -17.98 76.73 10.15
CA GLN A 113 -18.89 77.73 9.57
C GLN A 113 -19.53 78.69 10.59
N ASN A 114 -19.71 78.25 11.83
CA ASN A 114 -20.40 79.00 12.89
C ASN A 114 -19.49 79.40 14.07
N LYS A 115 -18.17 79.26 13.94
CA LYS A 115 -17.19 79.58 15.00
C LYS A 115 -16.46 80.87 14.72
N GLN A 116 -16.00 81.53 15.80
CA GLN A 116 -15.22 82.76 15.68
C GLN A 116 -13.79 82.44 15.24
N SER A 117 -13.13 83.39 14.56
CA SER A 117 -11.82 83.17 13.93
C SER A 117 -10.72 82.72 14.91
N TYR A 118 -10.74 83.16 16.17
CA TYR A 118 -9.75 82.72 17.17
C TYR A 118 -10.03 81.31 17.68
N GLU A 119 -11.30 80.91 17.86
CA GLU A 119 -11.67 79.55 18.26
C GLU A 119 -11.26 78.55 17.18
N VAL A 120 -11.41 78.94 15.90
CA VAL A 120 -10.95 78.14 14.76
C VAL A 120 -9.43 77.99 14.78
N LEU A 121 -8.69 79.04 15.15
CA LEU A 121 -7.24 79.00 15.27
C LEU A 121 -6.82 78.05 16.40
N GLU A 122 -7.40 78.18 17.59
CA GLU A 122 -7.09 77.32 18.74
C GLU A 122 -7.37 75.84 18.45
N GLU A 123 -8.49 75.52 17.78
CA GLU A 123 -8.80 74.13 17.41
C GLU A 123 -7.85 73.59 16.33
N LEU A 124 -7.44 74.42 15.38
CA LEU A 124 -6.45 74.05 14.38
C LEU A 124 -5.08 73.84 15.02
N GLU A 125 -4.66 74.71 15.93
CA GLU A 125 -3.41 74.58 16.68
C GLU A 125 -3.43 73.32 17.55
N TYR A 126 -4.52 73.06 18.28
CA TYR A 126 -4.70 71.84 19.06
C TYR A 126 -4.65 70.59 18.18
N LYS A 127 -5.37 70.58 17.05
CA LYS A 127 -5.38 69.44 16.12
C LYS A 127 -4.00 69.22 15.50
N THR A 128 -3.31 70.29 15.13
CA THR A 128 -1.94 70.25 14.61
C THR A 128 -0.99 69.69 15.65
N PHE A 129 -1.08 70.14 16.91
CA PHE A 129 -0.30 69.62 18.03
C PHE A 129 -0.57 68.13 18.28
N MET A 130 -1.83 67.69 18.19
CA MET A 130 -2.17 66.27 18.31
C MET A 130 -1.58 65.46 17.16
N MET A 131 -1.63 65.98 15.93
CA MET A 131 -1.02 65.32 14.76
C MET A 131 0.49 65.21 14.90
N THR A 132 1.20 66.28 15.31
CA THR A 132 2.65 66.23 15.53
C THR A 132 3.01 65.25 16.63
N LYS A 133 2.29 65.26 17.77
CA LYS A 133 2.48 64.28 18.85
C LYS A 133 2.26 62.84 18.38
N THR A 134 1.27 62.58 17.52
CA THR A 134 1.07 61.25 16.94
C THR A 134 2.20 60.86 16.00
N LEU A 135 2.68 61.80 15.18
CA LEU A 135 3.82 61.61 14.29
C LEU A 135 5.06 61.23 15.12
N ASP A 136 5.36 61.97 16.19
CA ASP A 136 6.50 61.70 17.09
C ASP A 136 6.40 60.32 17.75
N ARG A 137 5.20 59.89 18.11
CA ARG A 137 4.97 58.53 18.62
C ARG A 137 5.29 57.48 17.55
N TYR A 138 4.90 57.72 16.31
CA TYR A 138 5.17 56.81 15.20
C TYR A 138 6.64 56.78 14.81
N THR A 139 7.33 57.93 14.77
CA THR A 139 8.77 58.00 14.50
C THR A 139 9.56 57.26 15.57
N SER A 140 9.25 57.48 16.86
CA SER A 140 9.87 56.74 17.96
C SER A 140 9.61 55.23 17.86
N LYS A 141 8.40 54.81 17.51
CA LYS A 141 8.09 53.38 17.30
C LYS A 141 8.88 52.80 16.14
N ARG A 142 9.00 53.53 15.04
CA ARG A 142 9.79 53.14 13.86
C ARG A 142 11.26 52.97 14.22
N GLU A 143 11.85 53.92 14.93
CA GLU A 143 13.24 53.84 15.36
C GLU A 143 13.52 52.65 16.27
N LYS A 144 12.61 52.35 17.22
CA LYS A 144 12.71 51.16 18.07
C LYS A 144 12.68 49.87 17.24
N LEU A 145 11.83 49.80 16.22
CA LEU A 145 11.76 48.65 15.32
C LEU A 145 13.03 48.51 14.47
N ILE A 146 13.57 49.61 13.96
CA ILE A 146 14.82 49.62 13.19
C ILE A 146 15.99 49.11 14.05
N LYS A 147 16.15 49.63 15.27
CA LYS A 147 17.17 49.14 16.21
C LYS A 147 16.98 47.67 16.57
N GLY A 148 15.73 47.24 16.74
CA GLY A 148 15.39 45.82 16.95
C GLY A 148 15.72 44.93 15.75
N TYR A 149 15.63 45.46 14.54
CA TYR A 149 16.01 44.76 13.32
C TYR A 149 17.54 44.68 13.18
N GLU A 150 18.26 45.79 13.36
CA GLU A 150 19.72 45.85 13.30
C GLU A 150 20.38 44.89 14.30
N THR A 151 19.87 44.85 15.54
CA THR A 151 20.38 43.92 16.57
C THR A 151 20.17 42.46 16.20
N ARG A 152 19.02 42.10 15.60
CA ARG A 152 18.78 40.75 15.09
C ARG A 152 19.69 40.42 13.90
N LEU A 153 19.93 41.39 13.02
CA LEU A 153 20.80 41.20 11.86
C LEU A 153 22.25 40.94 12.30
N LEU A 154 22.73 41.66 13.32
CA LEU A 154 24.01 41.37 13.97
C LEU A 154 24.04 39.97 14.59
N GLN A 155 22.99 39.55 15.29
CA GLN A 155 22.91 38.19 15.84
C GLN A 155 22.93 37.09 14.76
N ILE A 156 22.32 37.35 13.60
CA ILE A 156 22.38 36.43 12.47
C ILE A 156 23.81 36.37 11.93
N ALA A 157 24.46 37.52 11.73
CA ALA A 157 25.83 37.58 11.25
C ALA A 157 26.81 36.85 12.18
N THR A 158 26.71 37.05 13.49
CA THR A 158 27.57 36.34 14.47
C THR A 158 27.32 34.85 14.46
N LYS A 159 26.06 34.39 14.34
CA LYS A 159 25.75 32.96 14.19
C LYS A 159 26.30 32.39 12.89
N GLN A 160 26.21 33.14 11.79
CA GLN A 160 26.78 32.72 10.51
C GLN A 160 28.31 32.64 10.57
N GLU A 161 28.98 33.56 11.24
CA GLU A 161 30.42 33.48 11.50
C GLU A 161 30.75 32.23 12.34
N ILE A 162 30.02 32.00 13.44
CA ILE A 162 30.18 30.80 14.24
C ILE A 162 30.03 29.56 13.36
N ASN A 163 28.94 29.43 12.60
CA ASN A 163 28.73 28.26 11.73
C ASN A 163 29.85 28.13 10.67
N ARG A 164 30.28 29.23 10.05
CA ARG A 164 31.35 29.21 9.04
C ARG A 164 32.68 28.72 9.59
N TYR A 165 33.01 29.06 10.84
CA TYR A 165 34.28 28.69 11.46
C TYR A 165 34.22 27.38 12.26
N TYR A 166 33.07 27.03 12.84
CA TYR A 166 32.90 25.86 13.70
C TYR A 166 32.29 24.64 12.97
N ASP A 167 31.42 24.80 11.96
CA ASP A 167 30.84 23.63 11.25
C ASP A 167 31.75 23.08 10.12
N ILE A 168 32.59 23.92 9.50
CA ILE A 168 33.36 23.51 8.30
C ILE A 168 34.69 22.83 8.66
N LYS A 169 35.16 22.96 9.89
CA LYS A 169 36.30 22.18 10.37
C LYS A 169 35.76 20.96 11.10
N GLU A 170 35.58 19.84 10.38
CA GLU A 170 35.81 18.53 11.01
C GLU A 170 37.10 18.69 11.83
N PHE A 171 37.00 18.56 13.15
CA PHE A 171 38.18 18.70 13.99
C PHE A 171 39.24 17.75 13.45
N GLN A 172 40.50 18.18 13.35
CA GLN A 172 41.60 17.27 13.01
C GLN A 172 41.56 16.03 13.91
N GLN A 173 41.16 16.23 15.17
CA GLN A 173 40.89 15.21 16.16
C GLN A 173 39.83 14.20 15.71
N GLU A 174 38.76 14.61 15.01
CA GLU A 174 37.75 13.68 14.49
C GLU A 174 38.26 12.84 13.32
N ARG A 175 39.13 13.41 12.47
CA ARG A 175 39.80 12.64 11.41
C ARG A 175 40.80 11.65 11.99
N ASP A 176 41.54 12.06 13.01
CA ASP A 176 42.51 11.21 13.70
C ASP A 176 41.79 10.10 14.48
N THR A 177 40.65 10.37 15.13
CA THR A 177 39.85 9.32 15.78
C THR A 177 39.25 8.35 14.77
N LYS A 178 38.73 8.83 13.63
CA LYS A 178 38.28 7.94 12.53
C LYS A 178 39.41 7.05 12.02
N ARG A 179 40.62 7.59 11.84
CA ARG A 179 41.80 6.81 11.45
C ARG A 179 42.15 5.75 12.50
N LEU A 180 42.23 6.13 13.77
CA LEU A 180 42.50 5.21 14.87
C LEU A 180 41.44 4.12 14.99
N LEU A 181 40.16 4.45 14.79
CA LEU A 181 39.07 3.48 14.83
C LEU A 181 39.20 2.45 13.70
N VAL A 182 39.57 2.89 12.49
CA VAL A 182 39.88 1.98 11.38
C VAL A 182 41.08 1.09 11.71
N GLU A 183 42.14 1.63 12.31
CA GLU A 183 43.31 0.85 12.73
C GLU A 183 42.96 -0.18 13.81
N ILE A 184 42.12 0.16 14.79
CA ILE A 184 41.61 -0.76 15.81
C ILE A 184 40.76 -1.86 15.17
N LYS A 185 39.86 -1.52 14.25
CA LYS A 185 39.07 -2.54 13.53
C LYS A 185 39.95 -3.49 12.72
N ASN A 186 41.02 -2.96 12.12
CA ASN A 186 42.01 -3.75 11.38
C ASN A 186 42.90 -4.61 12.30
N SER A 187 43.10 -4.23 13.56
CA SER A 187 43.81 -5.07 14.54
C SER A 187 42.88 -6.15 15.10
N GLU A 188 41.62 -5.84 15.38
CA GLU A 188 40.62 -6.84 15.81
C GLU A 188 40.42 -7.95 14.78
N THR A 189 40.30 -7.59 13.50
CA THR A 189 40.18 -8.58 12.41
C THR A 189 41.41 -9.47 12.32
N ARG A 190 42.62 -8.91 12.55
CA ARG A 190 43.86 -9.69 12.65
C ARG A 190 43.85 -10.63 13.86
N CYS A 191 43.40 -10.17 15.02
CA CYS A 191 43.28 -11.02 16.22
C CYS A 191 42.30 -12.17 15.98
N ARG A 192 41.12 -11.93 15.41
CA ARG A 192 40.16 -12.99 15.05
C ARG A 192 40.74 -13.97 14.03
N GLY A 193 41.53 -13.48 13.07
CA GLY A 193 42.27 -14.32 12.13
C GLY A 193 43.27 -15.23 12.83
N ILE A 194 44.05 -14.69 13.78
CA ILE A 194 45.00 -15.45 14.59
C ILE A 194 44.29 -16.47 15.48
N GLU A 195 43.17 -16.10 16.10
CA GLU A 195 42.35 -17.02 16.90
C GLU A 195 41.84 -18.19 16.06
N SER A 196 41.32 -17.91 14.86
CA SER A 196 40.90 -18.96 13.92
C SER A 196 42.05 -19.88 13.53
N ILE A 197 43.25 -19.34 13.28
CA ILE A 197 44.45 -20.12 12.98
C ILE A 197 44.86 -20.99 14.20
N ASN A 198 44.78 -20.44 15.40
CA ASN A 198 45.09 -21.20 16.62
C ASN A 198 44.07 -22.33 16.86
N LEU A 199 42.80 -22.09 16.56
CA LEU A 199 41.76 -23.13 16.60
C LEU A 199 42.04 -24.23 15.57
N THR A 200 42.38 -23.88 14.33
CA THR A 200 42.72 -24.90 13.32
C THR A 200 43.96 -25.69 13.70
N TYR A 201 45.00 -25.06 14.26
CA TYR A 201 46.16 -25.80 14.77
C TYR A 201 45.79 -26.75 15.91
N LYS A 202 44.94 -26.32 16.85
CA LYS A 202 44.43 -27.22 17.90
C LYS A 202 43.66 -28.41 17.32
N HIS A 203 42.85 -28.19 16.29
CA HIS A 203 42.15 -29.27 15.60
C HIS A 203 43.12 -30.23 14.91
N ILE A 204 44.13 -29.72 14.19
CA ILE A 204 45.16 -30.54 13.55
C ILE A 204 45.89 -31.38 14.60
N ILE A 205 46.32 -30.78 15.72
CA ILE A 205 47.00 -31.51 16.80
C ILE A 205 46.08 -32.60 17.37
N ASN A 206 44.81 -32.29 17.62
CA ASN A 206 43.86 -33.28 18.14
C ASN A 206 43.62 -34.43 17.16
N GLN A 207 43.57 -34.14 15.85
CA GLN A 207 43.47 -35.16 14.82
C GLN A 207 44.72 -36.04 14.80
N LEU A 208 45.91 -35.44 14.82
CA LEU A 208 47.18 -36.18 14.87
C LEU A 208 47.30 -37.05 16.14
N LEU A 209 46.79 -36.58 17.28
CA LEU A 209 46.72 -37.39 18.50
C LEU A 209 45.76 -38.57 18.35
N ARG A 210 44.61 -38.38 17.70
CA ARG A 210 43.68 -39.49 17.38
C ARG A 210 44.33 -40.49 16.42
N ASP A 211 45.01 -40.01 15.39
CA ASP A 211 45.71 -40.85 14.42
C ASP A 211 46.84 -41.64 15.10
N SER A 212 47.58 -41.03 16.02
CA SER A 212 48.58 -41.70 16.85
C SER A 212 48.01 -42.88 17.66
N LEU A 213 46.77 -42.74 18.17
CA LEU A 213 46.09 -43.84 18.85
C LEU A 213 45.76 -45.00 17.92
N PHE A 214 45.57 -44.78 16.62
CA PHE A 214 45.36 -45.86 15.65
C PHE A 214 46.67 -46.53 15.22
N TYR A 215 47.77 -45.78 15.09
CA TYR A 215 49.07 -46.35 14.71
C TYR A 215 49.69 -47.20 15.81
N LYS A 216 49.47 -46.87 17.08
CA LYS A 216 50.06 -47.61 18.20
C LYS A 216 49.66 -49.10 18.23
N PRO A 217 48.36 -49.48 18.15
CA PRO A 217 47.96 -50.89 18.04
C PRO A 217 48.54 -51.62 16.83
N VAL A 218 48.67 -50.94 15.68
CA VAL A 218 49.26 -51.54 14.48
C VAL A 218 50.73 -51.85 14.72
N ILE A 219 51.49 -50.93 15.32
CA ILE A 219 52.90 -51.15 15.68
C ILE A 219 53.04 -52.26 16.72
N ASP A 220 52.17 -52.28 17.74
CA ASP A 220 52.18 -53.31 18.78
C ASP A 220 51.85 -54.70 18.19
N ALA A 221 50.90 -54.79 17.26
CA ALA A 221 50.58 -56.02 16.54
C ALA A 221 51.75 -56.49 15.66
N LEU A 222 52.40 -55.57 14.92
CA LEU A 222 53.58 -55.91 14.11
C LEU A 222 54.76 -56.38 14.97
N ASN A 223 54.97 -55.77 16.15
CA ASN A 223 55.98 -56.22 17.10
C ASN A 223 55.65 -57.61 17.67
N TYR A 224 54.37 -57.87 17.95
CA TYR A 224 53.92 -59.19 18.39
C TYR A 224 54.17 -60.25 17.30
N ASP A 225 53.80 -59.96 16.06
CA ASP A 225 54.02 -60.83 14.90
C ASP A 225 55.52 -61.06 14.66
N TRP A 226 56.35 -60.03 14.75
CA TRP A 226 57.80 -60.15 14.65
C TRP A 226 58.38 -61.11 15.70
N ASN A 227 57.91 -61.00 16.94
CA ASN A 227 58.34 -61.87 18.03
C ASN A 227 57.89 -63.32 17.82
N GLU A 228 56.65 -63.54 17.38
CA GLU A 228 56.16 -64.88 17.06
C GLU A 228 56.89 -65.50 15.85
N GLN A 229 57.13 -64.73 14.79
CA GLN A 229 57.95 -65.18 13.66
C GLN A 229 59.37 -65.55 14.10
N THR A 230 59.98 -64.74 14.96
CA THR A 230 61.30 -65.05 15.53
C THR A 230 61.27 -66.34 16.33
N ARG A 231 60.22 -66.57 17.14
CA ARG A 231 60.04 -67.82 17.90
C ARG A 231 59.85 -69.03 16.99
N LEU A 232 59.06 -68.89 15.92
CA LEU A 232 58.86 -69.95 14.92
C LEU A 232 60.15 -70.30 14.19
N VAL A 233 60.96 -69.30 13.82
CA VAL A 233 62.28 -69.53 13.22
C VAL A 233 63.19 -70.27 14.19
N GLN A 234 63.23 -69.87 15.46
CA GLN A 234 64.01 -70.57 16.49
C GLN A 234 63.53 -72.00 16.71
N GLN A 235 62.22 -72.24 16.77
CA GLN A 235 61.64 -73.59 16.90
C GLN A 235 61.97 -74.46 15.68
N THR A 236 61.82 -73.90 14.48
CA THR A 236 62.17 -74.58 13.22
C THR A 236 63.65 -74.91 13.18
N PHE A 237 64.51 -74.01 13.66
CA PHE A 237 65.95 -74.28 13.78
C PHE A 237 66.22 -75.40 14.79
N ASN A 238 65.59 -75.34 15.98
CA ASN A 238 65.77 -76.32 17.04
C ASN A 238 65.28 -77.73 16.66
N ILE A 239 64.25 -77.85 15.81
CA ILE A 239 63.74 -79.15 15.32
C ILE A 239 64.50 -79.58 14.05
N GLY A 240 64.71 -78.65 13.13
CA GLY A 240 65.33 -78.90 11.83
C GLY A 240 66.80 -79.30 11.95
N PHE A 241 67.57 -78.67 12.84
CA PHE A 241 69.00 -78.98 12.99
C PHE A 241 69.24 -80.42 13.49
N PRO A 242 68.53 -80.93 14.52
CA PRO A 242 68.58 -82.35 14.89
C PRO A 242 68.13 -83.28 13.77
N ALA A 243 67.04 -82.97 13.05
CA ALA A 243 66.54 -83.79 11.96
C ALA A 243 67.57 -83.91 10.82
N ILE A 244 68.19 -82.80 10.41
CA ILE A 244 69.28 -82.79 9.42
C ILE A 244 70.46 -83.62 9.90
N ASN A 245 70.83 -83.50 11.19
CA ASN A 245 71.91 -84.31 11.75
C ASN A 245 71.56 -85.81 11.79
N HIS A 246 70.30 -86.16 12.06
CA HIS A 246 69.82 -87.53 11.99
C HIS A 246 69.88 -88.08 10.56
N VAL A 247 69.41 -87.32 9.56
CA VAL A 247 69.52 -87.70 8.14
C VAL A 247 70.98 -87.88 7.73
N LYS A 248 71.88 -86.99 8.15
CA LYS A 248 73.33 -87.14 7.91
C LYS A 248 73.92 -88.39 8.58
N LYS A 249 73.44 -88.77 9.77
CA LYS A 249 73.84 -90.03 10.43
C LYS A 249 73.32 -91.24 9.65
N MET A 250 72.04 -91.25 9.27
CA MET A 250 71.45 -92.32 8.47
C MET A 250 72.13 -92.47 7.10
N ASP A 251 72.45 -91.39 6.40
CA ASP A 251 73.18 -91.46 5.12
C ASP A 251 74.57 -92.09 5.30
N LYS A 252 75.27 -91.77 6.40
CA LYS A 252 76.54 -92.45 6.75
C LYS A 252 76.32 -93.93 7.06
N GLU A 253 75.24 -94.31 7.75
CA GLU A 253 74.90 -95.70 8.04
C GLU A 253 74.53 -96.48 6.78
N VAL A 254 73.69 -95.92 5.90
CA VAL A 254 73.35 -96.49 4.60
C VAL A 254 74.61 -96.68 3.76
N LYS A 255 75.51 -95.68 3.71
CA LYS A 255 76.81 -95.84 3.03
C LYS A 255 77.67 -96.96 3.62
N LYS A 256 77.65 -97.18 4.94
CA LYS A 256 78.33 -98.32 5.58
C LYS A 256 77.66 -99.65 5.21
N LEU A 257 76.34 -99.74 5.30
CA LEU A 257 75.58 -100.94 4.94
C LEU A 257 75.74 -101.29 3.45
N LEU A 258 75.73 -100.31 2.56
CA LEU A 258 76.01 -100.52 1.14
C LEU A 258 77.42 -101.08 0.92
N ARG A 259 78.44 -100.59 1.65
CA ARG A 259 79.79 -101.17 1.58
C ARG A 259 79.83 -102.62 2.10
N ILE A 260 79.12 -102.92 3.18
CA ILE A 260 79.00 -104.29 3.72
C ILE A 260 78.27 -105.18 2.72
N SER A 261 77.12 -104.75 2.21
CA SER A 261 76.33 -105.46 1.19
C SER A 261 77.14 -105.70 -0.08
N GLN A 262 77.87 -104.70 -0.58
CA GLN A 262 78.78 -104.88 -1.71
C GLN A 262 79.90 -105.88 -1.40
N HIS A 263 80.43 -105.87 -0.17
CA HIS A 263 81.44 -106.84 0.25
C HIS A 263 80.87 -108.27 0.31
N GLU A 264 79.68 -108.44 0.91
CA GLU A 264 78.94 -109.70 0.98
C GLU A 264 78.49 -110.20 -0.39
N GLU A 265 77.97 -109.32 -1.25
CA GLU A 265 77.62 -109.64 -2.64
C GLU A 265 78.87 -110.07 -3.40
N ASN A 266 80.00 -109.38 -3.25
CA ASN A 266 81.25 -109.82 -3.87
C ASN A 266 81.73 -111.15 -3.29
N ALA A 267 81.54 -111.42 -2.00
CA ALA A 267 81.85 -112.70 -1.38
C ALA A 267 80.92 -113.81 -1.90
N ARG A 268 79.61 -113.57 -1.96
CA ARG A 268 78.61 -114.46 -2.54
C ARG A 268 78.83 -114.67 -4.02
N ILE A 269 79.24 -113.66 -4.79
CA ILE A 269 79.61 -113.80 -6.20
C ILE A 269 80.84 -114.71 -6.29
N LYS A 270 81.87 -114.52 -5.45
CA LYS A 270 83.01 -115.43 -5.38
C LYS A 270 82.57 -116.86 -5.02
N ASP A 271 81.67 -117.03 -4.06
CA ASP A 271 81.17 -118.34 -3.66
C ASP A 271 80.23 -118.93 -4.71
N ILE A 272 79.43 -118.14 -5.42
CA ILE A 272 78.65 -118.58 -6.59
C ILE A 272 79.59 -118.92 -7.74
N VAL A 273 80.73 -118.25 -7.91
CA VAL A 273 81.74 -118.63 -8.91
C VAL A 273 82.36 -119.97 -8.52
N LYS A 274 82.70 -120.19 -7.24
CA LYS A 274 83.12 -121.51 -6.72
C LYS A 274 82.01 -122.54 -6.89
N ILE A 275 80.78 -122.22 -6.54
CA ILE A 275 79.63 -123.12 -6.65
C ILE A 275 79.32 -123.39 -8.12
N LYS A 276 79.46 -122.42 -9.03
CA LYS A 276 79.37 -122.59 -10.48
C LYS A 276 80.51 -123.46 -10.99
N GLN A 277 81.72 -123.36 -10.44
CA GLN A 277 82.79 -124.33 -10.70
C GLN A 277 82.34 -125.73 -10.24
N THR A 278 81.79 -125.88 -9.03
CA THR A 278 81.26 -127.18 -8.55
C THR A 278 79.97 -127.65 -9.24
N LEU A 279 79.15 -126.75 -9.82
CA LEU A 279 77.93 -127.07 -10.58
C LEU A 279 78.26 -127.38 -12.05
N ARG A 280 79.36 -126.81 -12.59
CA ARG A 280 79.99 -127.32 -13.81
C ARG A 280 80.51 -128.74 -13.58
N GLU A 281 80.97 -129.05 -12.37
CA GLU A 281 81.29 -130.42 -11.95
C GLU A 281 80.01 -131.29 -11.76
N HIS A 282 78.86 -130.72 -11.34
CA HIS A 282 77.62 -131.47 -11.02
C HIS A 282 76.26 -130.79 -11.41
N PRO A 283 75.74 -130.99 -12.64
CA PRO A 283 74.60 -130.22 -13.20
C PRO A 283 73.15 -130.71 -12.88
N LYS A 284 72.91 -131.63 -11.96
CA LYS A 284 71.61 -132.36 -11.89
C LYS A 284 70.49 -131.78 -10.98
N LEU A 285 70.66 -130.67 -10.24
CA LEU A 285 69.79 -130.39 -9.05
C LEU A 285 68.89 -129.11 -9.01
N VAL A 286 68.83 -128.23 -10.02
CA VAL A 286 68.39 -126.81 -9.76
C VAL A 286 66.96 -126.40 -10.21
N LYS A 287 66.09 -127.31 -10.66
CA LYS A 287 64.86 -126.92 -11.40
C LYS A 287 63.57 -126.58 -10.62
N GLN A 288 63.53 -126.49 -9.28
CA GLN A 288 62.26 -126.68 -8.54
C GLN A 288 61.58 -125.53 -7.76
N PHE A 289 62.08 -124.29 -7.66
CA PHE A 289 61.52 -123.36 -6.64
C PHE A 289 61.25 -121.91 -7.07
N ILE A 290 60.10 -121.56 -7.70
CA ILE A 290 59.53 -120.17 -7.65
C ILE A 290 57.99 -120.13 -7.89
N GLN A 291 57.19 -119.53 -6.98
CA GLN A 291 55.86 -118.88 -7.24
C GLN A 291 55.60 -117.66 -6.29
N ARG A 292 54.60 -116.79 -6.61
CA ARG A 292 54.41 -115.37 -6.20
C ARG A 292 53.04 -115.01 -5.57
N ASP A 293 53.05 -113.88 -4.86
CA ASP A 293 52.02 -113.19 -4.05
C ASP A 293 51.08 -112.25 -4.82
N SER A 294 49.78 -112.24 -4.49
CA SER A 294 48.85 -111.15 -4.82
C SER A 294 47.62 -111.14 -3.90
N ASP A 295 47.54 -110.21 -2.94
CA ASP A 295 46.31 -109.81 -2.23
C ASP A 295 46.50 -108.41 -1.60
N PHE A 296 45.52 -107.51 -1.77
CA PHE A 296 45.05 -106.41 -0.88
C PHE A 296 44.45 -105.22 -1.67
N VAL A 297 43.19 -104.87 -1.35
CA VAL A 297 42.34 -103.83 -1.97
C VAL A 297 41.64 -102.94 -0.91
N ARG A 298 41.73 -101.61 -1.12
CA ARG A 298 40.86 -100.40 -0.89
C ARG A 298 39.99 -100.13 0.37
N VAL A 299 39.87 -98.82 0.70
CA VAL A 299 38.93 -98.14 1.63
C VAL A 299 38.37 -96.86 0.96
N GLY A 300 37.09 -96.49 1.24
CA GLY A 300 36.38 -95.33 0.65
C GLY A 300 35.79 -94.28 1.64
N ASP A 301 35.57 -93.08 1.08
CA ASP A 301 34.68 -91.91 1.30
C ASP A 301 34.28 -91.35 2.68
N ARG A 302 34.65 -90.08 2.93
CA ARG A 302 34.05 -89.11 3.88
C ARG A 302 34.15 -87.69 3.27
N TYR A 303 33.14 -86.83 3.50
CA TYR A 303 33.06 -85.35 3.34
C TYR A 303 32.07 -84.79 2.28
N ILE A 304 31.08 -84.02 2.75
CA ILE A 304 30.25 -83.05 2.00
C ILE A 304 30.21 -81.74 2.82
N ARG A 305 30.48 -80.58 2.20
CA ARG A 305 30.31 -79.21 2.75
C ARG A 305 29.81 -78.27 1.64
N GLU A 306 28.96 -77.29 2.00
CA GLU A 306 28.46 -76.26 1.07
C GLU A 306 29.58 -75.30 0.63
N THR A 307 29.76 -75.15 -0.68
CA THR A 307 30.77 -74.31 -1.31
C THR A 307 30.18 -72.99 -1.82
N PRO A 308 30.98 -71.90 -1.93
CA PRO A 308 30.54 -70.58 -2.41
C PRO A 308 29.90 -70.58 -3.82
N SER A 309 30.16 -71.62 -4.62
CA SER A 309 29.46 -71.83 -5.90
C SER A 309 27.95 -72.08 -5.74
N MET A 310 27.52 -72.66 -4.61
CA MET A 310 26.10 -72.93 -4.32
C MET A 310 25.35 -71.67 -3.88
N THR A 311 26.01 -70.74 -3.20
CA THR A 311 25.41 -69.44 -2.82
C THR A 311 25.27 -68.52 -4.03
N GLU A 312 26.26 -68.50 -4.92
CA GLU A 312 26.19 -67.73 -6.17
C GLU A 312 25.12 -68.28 -7.12
N ALA A 313 24.93 -69.60 -7.15
CA ALA A 313 23.84 -70.23 -7.91
C ALA A 313 22.46 -69.81 -7.36
N ARG A 314 22.33 -69.67 -6.03
CA ARG A 314 21.08 -69.26 -5.38
C ARG A 314 20.69 -67.82 -5.72
N GLU A 315 21.62 -66.87 -5.67
CA GLU A 315 21.34 -65.47 -6.07
C GLU A 315 20.94 -65.35 -7.54
N LYS A 316 21.54 -66.16 -8.41
CA LYS A 316 21.17 -66.21 -9.83
C LYS A 316 19.76 -66.76 -10.03
N VAL A 317 19.36 -67.77 -9.24
CA VAL A 317 18.00 -68.33 -9.27
C VAL A 317 16.96 -67.30 -8.80
N GLU A 318 17.23 -66.52 -7.75
CA GLU A 318 16.31 -65.48 -7.28
C GLU A 318 16.10 -64.35 -8.31
N LYS A 319 17.15 -63.96 -9.06
CA LYS A 319 17.01 -63.01 -10.18
C LYS A 319 16.15 -63.57 -11.31
N ILE A 320 16.39 -64.84 -11.67
CA ILE A 320 15.61 -65.52 -12.71
C ILE A 320 14.13 -65.64 -12.30
N GLU A 321 13.82 -65.89 -11.02
CA GLU A 321 12.44 -65.92 -10.54
C GLU A 321 11.70 -64.58 -10.67
N LEU A 322 12.39 -63.45 -10.46
CA LEU A 322 11.82 -62.11 -10.65
C LEU A 322 11.52 -61.84 -12.13
N ASP A 323 12.45 -62.19 -13.01
CA ASP A 323 12.27 -62.06 -14.46
C ASP A 323 11.13 -62.95 -14.97
N ILE A 324 10.97 -64.15 -14.43
CA ILE A 324 9.86 -65.06 -14.74
C ILE A 324 8.52 -64.50 -14.28
N LYS A 325 8.43 -63.84 -13.11
CA LYS A 325 7.19 -63.19 -12.65
C LYS A 325 6.80 -62.03 -13.57
N LEU A 326 7.78 -61.23 -14.01
CA LEU A 326 7.57 -60.10 -14.91
C LEU A 326 7.11 -60.59 -16.30
N LEU A 327 7.70 -61.67 -16.82
CA LEU A 327 7.27 -62.34 -18.05
C LEU A 327 5.86 -62.95 -17.93
N LYS A 328 5.51 -63.49 -16.76
CA LYS A 328 4.17 -64.03 -16.50
C LYS A 328 3.09 -62.95 -16.55
N ASP A 329 3.38 -61.76 -16.03
CA ASP A 329 2.44 -60.63 -16.07
C ASP A 329 2.27 -60.06 -17.48
N ILE A 330 3.34 -60.06 -18.30
CA ILE A 330 3.31 -59.66 -19.71
C ILE A 330 2.50 -60.63 -20.59
N THR A 331 2.57 -61.94 -20.28
CA THR A 331 1.99 -63.01 -21.12
C THR A 331 0.53 -63.32 -20.82
N LEU A 332 -0.04 -62.80 -19.73
CA LEU A 332 -1.46 -62.91 -19.41
C LEU A 332 -2.32 -61.92 -20.23
N SER A 333 -2.40 -62.11 -21.55
CA SER A 333 -3.36 -61.42 -22.41
C SER A 333 -3.84 -62.29 -23.58
N LYS A 334 -5.02 -61.99 -24.13
CA LYS A 334 -5.75 -62.90 -25.04
C LYS A 334 -5.26 -62.91 -26.50
N SER A 335 -4.34 -62.02 -26.91
CA SER A 335 -3.83 -61.94 -28.30
C SER A 335 -2.42 -61.35 -28.38
N ALA A 336 -1.59 -61.86 -29.30
CA ALA A 336 -0.17 -61.54 -29.44
C ALA A 336 0.14 -60.10 -29.88
N GLU A 337 -0.74 -59.45 -30.64
CA GLU A 337 -0.55 -58.05 -31.10
C GLU A 337 -0.74 -57.02 -29.96
N VAL A 338 -1.57 -57.37 -28.97
CA VAL A 338 -1.80 -56.55 -27.77
C VAL A 338 -0.60 -56.62 -26.82
N ILE A 339 0.19 -57.70 -26.88
CA ILE A 339 1.41 -57.86 -26.07
C ILE A 339 2.48 -56.87 -26.52
N MET A 340 2.78 -56.77 -27.81
CA MET A 340 3.83 -55.85 -28.29
C MET A 340 3.48 -54.37 -28.03
N SER A 341 2.23 -53.97 -28.28
CA SER A 341 1.77 -52.59 -28.02
C SER A 341 1.83 -52.25 -26.52
N ARG A 342 1.33 -53.13 -25.64
CA ARG A 342 1.41 -52.92 -24.19
C ARG A 342 2.83 -52.94 -23.65
N THR A 343 3.72 -53.80 -24.17
CA THR A 343 5.13 -53.79 -23.73
C THR A 343 5.80 -52.48 -24.08
N SER A 344 5.56 -51.93 -25.28
CA SER A 344 6.11 -50.65 -25.68
C SER A 344 5.58 -49.50 -24.82
N GLU A 345 4.27 -49.42 -24.60
CA GLU A 345 3.65 -48.41 -23.73
C GLU A 345 4.15 -48.53 -22.28
N MET A 346 4.27 -49.75 -21.75
CA MET A 346 4.78 -50.00 -20.40
C MET A 346 6.26 -49.60 -20.26
N PHE A 347 7.12 -49.87 -21.24
CA PHE A 347 8.51 -49.41 -21.20
C PHE A 347 8.59 -47.88 -21.18
N THR A 348 7.78 -47.20 -22.00
CA THR A 348 7.73 -45.73 -21.98
C THR A 348 7.21 -45.18 -20.65
N LEU A 349 6.21 -45.82 -20.04
CA LEU A 349 5.69 -45.45 -18.72
C LEU A 349 6.69 -45.76 -17.59
N MET A 350 7.43 -46.86 -17.69
CA MET A 350 8.50 -47.19 -16.73
C MET A 350 9.64 -46.19 -16.80
N ASP A 351 10.02 -45.75 -17.99
CA ASP A 351 11.07 -44.74 -18.18
C ASP A 351 10.62 -43.39 -17.65
N LEU A 352 9.38 -42.97 -17.93
CA LEU A 352 8.79 -41.77 -17.33
C LEU A 352 8.73 -41.86 -15.79
N SER A 353 8.34 -43.00 -15.23
CA SER A 353 8.32 -43.20 -13.78
C SER A 353 9.72 -43.13 -13.17
N ARG A 354 10.73 -43.68 -13.86
CA ARG A 354 12.13 -43.63 -13.43
C ARG A 354 12.66 -42.21 -13.45
N GLU A 355 12.31 -41.40 -14.44
CA GLU A 355 12.65 -39.97 -14.48
C GLU A 355 11.99 -39.20 -13.33
N ILE A 356 10.69 -39.40 -13.09
CA ILE A 356 9.97 -38.74 -11.98
C ILE A 356 10.58 -39.12 -10.62
N ILE A 357 10.92 -40.40 -10.43
CA ILE A 357 11.58 -40.88 -9.20
C ILE A 357 13.00 -40.31 -9.07
N ALA A 358 13.74 -40.20 -10.18
CA ALA A 358 15.06 -39.59 -10.18
C ALA A 358 14.98 -38.10 -9.79
N GLU A 359 14.03 -37.34 -10.36
CA GLU A 359 13.79 -35.95 -10.00
C GLU A 359 13.37 -35.78 -8.54
N SER A 360 12.45 -36.61 -8.05
CA SER A 360 12.04 -36.57 -6.64
C SER A 360 13.19 -36.88 -5.69
N ASN A 361 14.06 -37.83 -6.06
CA ASN A 361 15.24 -38.17 -5.27
C ASN A 361 16.27 -37.03 -5.26
N VAL A 362 16.46 -36.32 -6.38
CA VAL A 362 17.32 -35.12 -6.43
C VAL A 362 16.75 -34.01 -5.55
N LYS A 363 15.43 -33.78 -5.58
CA LYS A 363 14.77 -32.80 -4.69
C LYS A 363 14.93 -33.20 -3.22
N TYR A 364 14.70 -34.46 -2.88
CA TYR A 364 14.88 -34.97 -1.53
C TYR A 364 16.33 -34.83 -1.04
N LYS A 365 17.32 -35.18 -1.86
CA LYS A 365 18.74 -35.01 -1.52
C LYS A 365 19.12 -33.55 -1.27
N LYS A 366 18.57 -32.60 -2.05
CA LYS A 366 18.78 -31.16 -1.80
C LYS A 366 18.19 -30.75 -0.45
N VAL A 367 16.95 -31.14 -0.16
CA VAL A 367 16.30 -30.84 1.13
C VAL A 367 17.08 -31.44 2.30
N MET A 368 17.59 -32.66 2.17
CA MET A 368 18.40 -33.30 3.22
C MET A 368 19.74 -32.59 3.41
N ALA A 369 20.41 -32.16 2.34
CA ALA A 369 21.64 -31.37 2.44
C ALA A 369 21.39 -29.98 3.09
N ASP A 370 20.26 -29.34 2.76
CA ASP A 370 19.84 -28.09 3.39
C ASP A 370 19.52 -28.28 4.87
N TYR A 371 18.89 -29.41 5.23
CA TYR A 371 18.65 -29.78 6.62
C TYR A 371 19.95 -30.05 7.39
N GLU A 372 20.89 -30.80 6.81
CA GLU A 372 22.19 -31.10 7.41
C GLU A 372 23.04 -29.85 7.60
N THR A 373 23.04 -28.93 6.63
CA THR A 373 23.73 -27.64 6.75
C THR A 373 23.08 -26.73 7.77
N ALA A 374 21.74 -26.65 7.82
CA ALA A 374 21.02 -25.93 8.88
C ALA A 374 21.26 -26.53 10.26
N ASN A 375 21.28 -27.86 10.39
CA ASN A 375 21.56 -28.54 11.65
C ASN A 375 23.02 -28.37 12.08
N PHE A 376 23.96 -28.33 11.15
CA PHE A 376 25.36 -27.98 11.43
C PHE A 376 25.51 -26.53 11.90
N ILE A 377 24.84 -25.58 11.25
CA ILE A 377 24.82 -24.17 11.67
C ILE A 377 24.16 -24.03 13.05
N TYR A 378 23.08 -24.76 13.29
CA TYR A 378 22.42 -24.86 14.59
C TYR A 378 23.38 -25.40 15.65
N LEU A 379 24.04 -26.54 15.43
CA LEU A 379 25.03 -27.07 16.38
C LEU A 379 26.18 -26.07 16.63
N LEU A 380 26.70 -25.44 15.58
CA LEU A 380 27.80 -24.48 15.66
C LEU A 380 27.44 -23.22 16.47
N LEU A 381 26.20 -22.73 16.34
CA LEU A 381 25.69 -21.59 17.11
C LEU A 381 25.41 -21.95 18.57
N PHE A 382 25.01 -23.19 18.85
CA PHE A 382 24.58 -23.62 20.18
C PHE A 382 25.69 -24.15 21.08
N ASP A 383 26.70 -24.83 20.52
CA ASP A 383 27.85 -25.34 21.30
C ASP A 383 28.75 -24.20 21.85
N GLY A 384 28.62 -22.97 21.33
CA GLY A 384 29.43 -21.83 21.74
C GLY A 384 28.93 -21.04 22.96
N GLN A 385 27.61 -20.98 23.22
CA GLN A 385 26.99 -20.10 24.23
C GLN A 385 25.57 -20.56 24.66
N PRO A 386 25.42 -21.59 25.52
CA PRO A 386 24.10 -22.12 25.89
C PRO A 386 23.27 -21.18 26.80
N GLU A 387 23.91 -20.24 27.49
CA GLU A 387 23.25 -19.29 28.41
C GLU A 387 22.57 -18.14 27.66
N LEU A 388 23.19 -17.61 26.61
CA LEU A 388 22.62 -16.53 25.77
C LEU A 388 21.35 -17.00 25.03
N TYR A 389 21.30 -18.27 24.63
CA TYR A 389 20.14 -18.86 23.97
C TYR A 389 18.91 -18.93 24.87
N LYS A 390 19.08 -19.31 26.15
CA LYS A 390 17.97 -19.43 27.10
C LYS A 390 17.38 -18.07 27.50
N GLU A 391 18.23 -17.06 27.65
CA GLU A 391 17.79 -15.74 28.14
C GLU A 391 17.23 -14.84 27.03
N GLN A 392 17.82 -14.86 25.83
CA GLN A 392 17.46 -13.90 24.77
C GLN A 392 16.70 -14.55 23.60
N PHE A 393 17.16 -15.71 23.11
CA PHE A 393 16.60 -16.29 21.89
C PHE A 393 15.35 -17.13 22.13
N LEU A 394 15.28 -17.90 23.22
CA LEU A 394 14.09 -18.71 23.54
C LEU A 394 12.78 -17.88 23.64
N PRO A 395 12.74 -16.71 24.31
CA PRO A 395 11.54 -15.88 24.31
C PRO A 395 11.23 -15.28 22.93
N GLU A 396 12.24 -14.99 22.11
CA GLU A 396 12.05 -14.54 20.73
C GLU A 396 11.51 -15.64 19.82
N VAL A 397 12.02 -16.87 19.94
CA VAL A 397 11.53 -18.05 19.23
C VAL A 397 10.07 -18.31 19.60
N VAL A 398 9.73 -18.25 20.89
CA VAL A 398 8.33 -18.42 21.35
C VAL A 398 7.43 -17.32 20.77
N LYS A 399 7.90 -16.06 20.72
CA LYS A 399 7.16 -14.96 20.07
C LYS A 399 6.96 -15.19 18.57
N ILE A 400 8.00 -15.66 17.88
CA ILE A 400 7.94 -15.97 16.44
C ILE A 400 7.00 -17.15 16.19
N GLU A 401 7.05 -18.20 17.02
CA GLU A 401 6.13 -19.34 16.92
C GLU A 401 4.67 -18.91 17.15
N GLN A 402 4.43 -18.01 18.11
CA GLN A 402 3.11 -17.42 18.34
C GLN A 402 2.66 -16.57 17.14
N ALA A 403 3.57 -15.77 16.56
CA ALA A 403 3.28 -15.00 15.36
C ALA A 403 2.95 -15.89 14.16
N ILE A 404 3.71 -16.98 13.95
CA ILE A 404 3.45 -17.97 12.89
C ILE A 404 2.11 -18.66 13.11
N LYS A 405 1.77 -19.03 14.36
CA LYS A 405 0.45 -19.61 14.68
C LYS A 405 -0.67 -18.63 14.37
N ALA A 406 -0.53 -17.36 14.76
CA ALA A 406 -1.49 -16.30 14.46
C ALA A 406 -1.65 -16.07 12.95
N GLU A 407 -0.55 -16.07 12.19
CA GLU A 407 -0.59 -15.98 10.73
C GLU A 407 -1.27 -17.18 10.08
N LYS A 408 -0.99 -18.40 10.55
CA LYS A 408 -1.66 -19.61 10.06
C LYS A 408 -3.17 -19.58 10.33
N GLU A 409 -3.59 -19.08 11.50
CA GLU A 409 -5.01 -18.87 11.81
C GLU A 409 -5.64 -17.82 10.90
N MET A 410 -4.95 -16.71 10.65
CA MET A 410 -5.39 -15.68 9.70
C MET A 410 -5.50 -16.21 8.27
N GLN A 411 -4.56 -17.05 7.84
CA GLN A 411 -4.61 -17.74 6.54
C GLN A 411 -5.81 -18.69 6.46
N LYS A 412 -6.07 -19.47 7.52
CA LYS A 412 -7.26 -20.34 7.59
C LYS A 412 -8.55 -19.51 7.48
N ARG A 413 -8.68 -18.42 8.24
CA ARG A 413 -9.84 -17.52 8.16
C ARG A 413 -10.01 -16.90 6.77
N LYS A 414 -8.92 -16.51 6.10
CA LYS A 414 -8.96 -16.01 4.72
C LYS A 414 -9.39 -17.09 3.74
N LEU A 415 -8.91 -18.32 3.91
CA LEU A 415 -9.30 -19.45 3.07
C LEU A 415 -10.77 -19.81 3.25
N GLU A 416 -11.26 -19.81 4.50
CA GLU A 416 -12.69 -20.00 4.81
C GLU A 416 -13.56 -18.89 4.22
N SER A 417 -13.14 -17.62 4.36
CA SER A 417 -13.83 -16.48 3.72
C SER A 417 -13.84 -16.61 2.20
N SER A 418 -12.72 -17.00 1.60
CA SER A 418 -12.61 -17.23 0.15
C SER A 418 -13.51 -18.37 -0.32
N LYS A 419 -13.59 -19.48 0.42
CA LYS A 419 -14.53 -20.58 0.14
C LYS A 419 -15.99 -20.11 0.24
N SER A 420 -16.33 -19.34 1.27
CA SER A 420 -17.67 -18.76 1.42
C SER A 420 -18.02 -17.81 0.26
N GLN A 421 -17.08 -16.98 -0.18
CA GLN A 421 -17.25 -16.13 -1.36
C GLN A 421 -17.43 -16.94 -2.64
N GLN A 422 -16.63 -17.99 -2.85
CA GLN A 422 -16.78 -18.90 -4.00
C GLN A 422 -18.14 -19.58 -4.00
N ASN A 423 -18.61 -20.04 -2.84
CA ASN A 423 -19.95 -20.62 -2.70
C ASN A 423 -21.05 -19.60 -3.04
N LEU A 424 -20.92 -18.36 -2.57
CA LEU A 424 -21.89 -17.29 -2.82
C LEU A 424 -21.92 -16.87 -4.30
N ILE A 425 -20.75 -16.82 -4.96
CA ILE A 425 -20.65 -16.64 -6.41
C ILE A 425 -21.32 -17.81 -7.14
N GLY A 426 -21.12 -19.04 -6.66
CA GLY A 426 -21.79 -20.23 -7.18
C GLY A 426 -23.31 -20.15 -7.07
N THR A 427 -23.85 -19.80 -5.90
CA THR A 427 -25.31 -19.66 -5.71
C THR A 427 -25.89 -18.54 -6.55
N MET A 428 -25.20 -17.39 -6.67
CA MET A 428 -25.62 -16.32 -7.58
C MET A 428 -25.68 -16.78 -9.03
N ARG A 429 -24.70 -17.58 -9.50
CA ARG A 429 -24.72 -18.16 -10.86
C ARG A 429 -25.92 -19.08 -11.07
N PHE A 430 -26.16 -19.99 -10.14
CA PHE A 430 -27.32 -20.88 -10.21
C PHE A 430 -28.64 -20.12 -10.21
N ALA A 431 -28.77 -19.10 -9.36
CA ALA A 431 -29.97 -18.26 -9.31
C ALA A 431 -30.19 -17.48 -10.62
N MET A 432 -29.14 -16.90 -11.20
CA MET A 432 -29.25 -16.19 -12.48
C MET A 432 -29.57 -17.13 -13.64
N GLN A 433 -28.98 -18.32 -13.65
CA GLN A 433 -29.33 -19.35 -14.64
C GLN A 433 -30.79 -19.78 -14.49
N HIS A 434 -31.27 -19.94 -13.26
CA HIS A 434 -32.67 -20.26 -13.00
C HIS A 434 -33.61 -19.17 -13.52
N ILE A 435 -33.32 -17.90 -13.23
CA ILE A 435 -34.10 -16.76 -13.75
C ILE A 435 -34.09 -16.76 -15.28
N LEU A 436 -32.92 -16.98 -15.91
CA LEU A 436 -32.82 -17.00 -17.35
C LEU A 436 -33.60 -18.15 -17.99
N ASN A 437 -33.61 -19.33 -17.37
CA ASN A 437 -34.42 -20.47 -17.80
C ASN A 437 -35.92 -20.14 -17.74
N VAL A 438 -36.39 -19.47 -16.67
CA VAL A 438 -37.78 -19.01 -16.58
C VAL A 438 -38.11 -18.00 -17.68
N LEU A 439 -37.17 -17.11 -18.02
CA LEU A 439 -37.35 -16.10 -19.05
C LEU A 439 -37.00 -16.60 -20.47
N GLN A 440 -36.77 -17.91 -20.66
CA GLN A 440 -36.25 -18.44 -21.94
C GLN A 440 -37.18 -18.14 -23.12
N HIS A 441 -38.49 -18.13 -22.88
CA HIS A 441 -39.55 -17.99 -23.91
C HIS A 441 -40.02 -16.54 -24.16
N ILE A 442 -39.46 -15.56 -23.46
CA ILE A 442 -39.86 -14.15 -23.60
C ILE A 442 -39.03 -13.50 -24.71
N GLY A 443 -39.72 -12.90 -25.70
CA GLY A 443 -39.12 -12.16 -26.82
C GLY A 443 -38.63 -13.01 -28.01
N THR A 444 -38.81 -14.33 -27.97
CA THR A 444 -38.62 -15.20 -29.15
C THR A 444 -39.94 -15.35 -29.87
N GLU A 445 -40.05 -14.85 -31.11
CA GLU A 445 -41.02 -15.38 -32.07
C GLU A 445 -40.86 -16.91 -32.07
N GLU A 446 -41.95 -17.63 -31.89
CA GLU A 446 -41.93 -19.08 -31.76
C GLU A 446 -41.29 -19.67 -33.03
N PHE A 447 -39.99 -20.00 -32.98
CA PHE A 447 -39.39 -20.88 -33.97
C PHE A 447 -39.90 -22.29 -33.70
N TYR A 448 -41.17 -22.51 -34.04
CA TYR A 448 -41.68 -23.85 -34.25
C TYR A 448 -40.98 -24.38 -35.49
N ILE A 449 -39.97 -25.21 -35.26
CA ILE A 449 -39.49 -26.09 -36.32
C ILE A 449 -40.59 -27.12 -36.49
N GLU A 450 -41.41 -26.96 -37.53
CA GLU A 450 -42.18 -28.08 -38.07
C GLU A 450 -41.17 -29.16 -38.44
N ARG A 451 -41.08 -30.21 -37.60
CA ARG A 451 -40.30 -31.38 -37.96
C ARG A 451 -41.12 -32.14 -38.98
N GLU A 452 -40.71 -32.08 -40.24
CA GLU A 452 -41.17 -33.02 -41.26
C GLU A 452 -40.72 -34.42 -40.85
N TYR A 453 -41.67 -35.27 -40.46
CA TYR A 453 -41.37 -36.67 -40.22
C TYR A 453 -41.28 -37.39 -41.57
N PRO A 454 -40.24 -38.20 -41.82
CA PRO A 454 -39.99 -38.79 -43.14
C PRO A 454 -41.00 -39.86 -43.57
N THR A 455 -42.07 -40.13 -42.79
CA THR A 455 -43.06 -41.19 -43.08
C THR A 455 -44.47 -40.82 -42.58
N GLU A 456 -45.48 -40.97 -43.44
CA GLU A 456 -46.91 -40.65 -43.20
C GLU A 456 -47.56 -41.41 -42.03
N VAL A 457 -46.96 -42.52 -41.58
CA VAL A 457 -47.52 -43.40 -40.53
C VAL A 457 -47.48 -42.75 -39.13
N LEU A 458 -46.68 -41.69 -38.94
CA LEU A 458 -46.55 -40.98 -37.67
C LEU A 458 -47.54 -39.80 -37.50
N GLU A 459 -48.37 -39.51 -38.51
CA GLU A 459 -49.43 -38.50 -38.45
C GLU A 459 -50.76 -39.07 -37.90
N LEU A 460 -50.72 -39.68 -36.71
CA LEU A 460 -51.95 -40.14 -36.05
C LEU A 460 -52.67 -38.96 -35.36
N PRO A 461 -53.99 -38.77 -35.55
CA PRO A 461 -54.70 -37.58 -35.07
C PRO A 461 -54.77 -37.43 -33.55
N LEU A 462 -54.49 -38.51 -32.80
CA LEU A 462 -54.53 -38.55 -31.33
C LEU A 462 -53.15 -38.57 -30.65
N LEU A 463 -52.06 -38.74 -31.41
CA LEU A 463 -50.67 -38.73 -30.93
C LEU A 463 -49.88 -37.66 -31.70
N LYS A 464 -50.23 -36.39 -31.45
CA LYS A 464 -49.43 -35.27 -31.92
C LYS A 464 -48.13 -35.22 -31.11
N PHE A 465 -47.06 -35.86 -31.60
CA PHE A 465 -45.70 -35.67 -31.07
C PHE A 465 -45.16 -34.24 -31.27
N ASN A 466 -45.94 -33.37 -31.94
CA ASN A 466 -45.80 -31.93 -31.94
C ASN A 466 -46.21 -31.29 -30.59
N SER A 467 -46.18 -32.06 -29.49
CA SER A 467 -46.24 -31.49 -28.15
C SER A 467 -45.09 -30.51 -28.01
N LYS A 468 -45.43 -29.25 -27.75
CA LYS A 468 -44.54 -28.09 -27.58
C LYS A 468 -43.54 -28.34 -26.46
N LEU A 469 -42.48 -29.10 -26.73
CA LEU A 469 -41.41 -29.31 -25.77
C LEU A 469 -40.50 -28.08 -25.84
N PRO A 470 -40.31 -27.36 -24.71
CA PRO A 470 -39.40 -26.22 -24.68
C PRO A 470 -37.97 -26.66 -25.02
N GLU A 471 -37.21 -25.78 -25.70
CA GLU A 471 -35.80 -26.04 -26.01
C GLU A 471 -35.01 -26.35 -24.72
N PRO A 472 -34.06 -27.30 -24.75
CA PRO A 472 -33.20 -27.55 -23.59
C PRO A 472 -32.41 -26.28 -23.23
N PRO A 473 -32.20 -26.00 -21.93
CA PRO A 473 -31.56 -24.78 -21.49
C PRO A 473 -30.13 -24.68 -22.06
N LYS A 474 -29.85 -23.57 -22.75
CA LYS A 474 -28.52 -23.28 -23.31
C LYS A 474 -27.57 -22.95 -22.16
N ILE A 475 -26.51 -23.74 -22.01
CA ILE A 475 -25.42 -23.47 -21.06
C ILE A 475 -24.62 -22.28 -21.62
N LEU A 476 -24.86 -21.08 -21.10
CA LEU A 476 -24.19 -19.85 -21.53
C LEU A 476 -22.83 -19.68 -20.84
N GLN A 477 -21.90 -19.02 -21.52
CA GLN A 477 -20.56 -18.71 -20.99
C GLN A 477 -20.63 -17.69 -19.85
N TRP A 478 -19.68 -17.82 -18.91
CA TRP A 478 -19.83 -17.50 -17.49
C TRP A 478 -19.49 -16.04 -17.12
N ASP A 479 -20.00 -15.07 -17.86
CA ASP A 479 -19.85 -13.64 -17.52
C ASP A 479 -21.14 -13.07 -16.89
N PHE A 480 -21.03 -12.62 -15.64
CA PHE A 480 -22.17 -12.12 -14.85
C PHE A 480 -22.84 -10.88 -15.45
N GLU A 481 -22.06 -9.95 -15.99
CA GLU A 481 -22.57 -8.70 -16.57
C GLU A 481 -23.44 -8.99 -17.79
N ASN A 482 -22.95 -9.85 -18.69
CA ASN A 482 -23.70 -10.27 -19.88
C ASN A 482 -24.99 -11.02 -19.51
N LEU A 483 -24.95 -11.91 -18.51
CA LEU A 483 -26.16 -12.60 -18.03
C LEU A 483 -27.19 -11.62 -17.46
N LEU A 484 -26.74 -10.62 -16.72
CA LEU A 484 -27.61 -9.62 -16.10
C LEU A 484 -28.24 -8.71 -17.16
N GLU A 485 -27.48 -8.30 -18.18
CA GLU A 485 -28.01 -7.54 -19.32
C GLU A 485 -29.07 -8.32 -20.11
N ILE A 486 -28.85 -9.62 -20.35
CA ILE A 486 -29.85 -10.49 -21.02
C ILE A 486 -31.12 -10.63 -20.17
N ILE A 487 -30.98 -10.76 -18.84
CA ILE A 487 -32.14 -10.83 -17.94
C ILE A 487 -32.90 -9.51 -17.95
N ILE A 488 -32.23 -8.36 -17.82
CA ILE A 488 -32.88 -7.04 -17.83
C ILE A 488 -33.65 -6.82 -19.12
N THR A 489 -33.02 -7.10 -20.27
CA THR A 489 -33.66 -6.92 -21.58
C THR A 489 -34.90 -7.79 -21.73
N LYS A 490 -34.85 -9.07 -21.32
CA LYS A 490 -36.01 -9.97 -21.34
C LYS A 490 -37.12 -9.55 -20.37
N VAL A 491 -36.78 -9.09 -19.17
CA VAL A 491 -37.77 -8.57 -18.21
C VAL A 491 -38.43 -7.30 -18.75
N ASN A 492 -37.69 -6.40 -19.40
CA ASN A 492 -38.25 -5.20 -20.00
C ASN A 492 -39.24 -5.54 -21.13
N ILE A 493 -38.93 -6.51 -22.00
CA ILE A 493 -39.86 -7.02 -23.02
C ILE A 493 -41.13 -7.59 -22.37
N MET A 494 -40.98 -8.35 -21.27
CA MET A 494 -42.12 -8.88 -20.51
C MET A 494 -43.01 -7.74 -19.95
N MET A 495 -42.39 -6.71 -19.38
CA MET A 495 -43.10 -5.56 -18.81
C MET A 495 -43.79 -4.73 -19.89
N GLU A 496 -43.15 -4.54 -21.05
CA GLU A 496 -43.76 -3.88 -22.21
C GLU A 496 -44.98 -4.65 -22.71
N HIS A 497 -44.89 -5.98 -22.86
CA HIS A 497 -46.05 -6.80 -23.24
C HIS A 497 -47.15 -6.82 -22.18
N TYR A 498 -46.81 -6.79 -20.89
CA TYR A 498 -47.80 -6.68 -19.82
C TYR A 498 -48.53 -5.33 -19.86
N ASP A 499 -47.81 -4.24 -20.16
CA ASP A 499 -48.37 -2.91 -20.32
C ASP A 499 -49.22 -2.77 -21.60
N GLU A 500 -48.87 -3.51 -22.67
CA GLU A 500 -49.66 -3.62 -23.90
C GLU A 500 -50.94 -4.44 -23.69
N LEU A 501 -50.87 -5.59 -23.00
CA LEU A 501 -52.03 -6.39 -22.59
C LEU A 501 -53.00 -5.60 -21.70
N ASN A 502 -52.50 -4.74 -20.82
CA ASN A 502 -53.34 -3.85 -20.02
C ASN A 502 -53.98 -2.70 -20.81
N LYS A 503 -53.46 -2.37 -22.00
CA LYS A 503 -53.96 -1.28 -22.86
C LYS A 503 -54.85 -1.78 -24.00
N GLY A 504 -54.74 -3.05 -24.37
CA GLY A 504 -55.58 -3.68 -25.36
C GLY A 504 -56.06 -5.04 -24.87
N ILE A 505 -57.34 -5.10 -24.46
CA ILE A 505 -58.39 -5.96 -25.04
C ILE A 505 -59.47 -6.33 -23.99
N ASP A 506 -60.73 -5.95 -24.29
CA ASP A 506 -61.94 -6.73 -24.00
C ASP A 506 -61.85 -8.05 -24.81
N VAL A 507 -61.46 -9.20 -24.22
CA VAL A 507 -61.65 -10.54 -24.83
C VAL A 507 -61.84 -11.59 -23.72
N ASP A 508 -62.99 -12.25 -23.83
CA ASP A 508 -63.36 -13.61 -23.45
C ASP A 508 -62.75 -14.23 -22.18
N GLU A 509 -63.54 -14.17 -21.09
CA GLU A 509 -63.27 -14.78 -19.78
C GLU A 509 -62.85 -16.28 -19.85
N GLU A 510 -63.28 -17.02 -20.88
CA GLU A 510 -62.95 -18.46 -21.06
C GLU A 510 -61.45 -18.72 -21.32
N LEU A 511 -60.75 -17.81 -22.02
CA LEU A 511 -59.32 -17.96 -22.31
C LEU A 511 -58.44 -17.58 -21.10
N LEU A 512 -58.95 -16.69 -20.25
CA LEU A 512 -58.29 -16.29 -19.01
C LEU A 512 -58.39 -17.39 -17.93
N GLU A 513 -59.49 -18.13 -17.89
CA GLU A 513 -59.69 -19.23 -16.95
C GLU A 513 -58.88 -20.49 -17.31
N THR A 514 -58.75 -20.78 -18.61
CA THR A 514 -57.92 -21.89 -19.10
C THR A 514 -56.42 -21.62 -18.94
N THR A 515 -55.98 -20.37 -19.08
CA THR A 515 -54.59 -19.99 -18.79
C THR A 515 -54.28 -19.97 -17.29
N LYS A 516 -55.21 -19.50 -16.44
CA LYS A 516 -55.07 -19.57 -14.98
C LYS A 516 -55.00 -21.01 -14.46
N THR A 517 -55.82 -21.92 -15.01
CA THR A 517 -55.79 -23.34 -14.63
C THR A 517 -54.51 -24.04 -15.10
N TYR A 518 -54.01 -23.71 -16.30
CA TYR A 518 -52.72 -24.22 -16.78
C TYR A 518 -51.55 -23.70 -15.95
N GLN A 519 -51.55 -22.41 -15.58
CA GLN A 519 -50.53 -21.83 -14.71
C GLN A 519 -50.59 -22.41 -13.29
N ALA A 520 -51.77 -22.67 -12.74
CA ALA A 520 -51.91 -23.34 -11.45
C ALA A 520 -51.36 -24.78 -11.49
N ALA A 521 -51.61 -25.54 -12.57
CA ALA A 521 -51.07 -26.88 -12.75
C ALA A 521 -49.54 -26.89 -12.89
N VAL A 522 -48.96 -25.91 -13.60
CA VAL A 522 -47.50 -25.77 -13.73
C VAL A 522 -46.84 -25.35 -12.41
N ILE A 523 -47.51 -24.50 -11.61
CA ILE A 523 -47.03 -24.12 -10.28
C ILE A 523 -47.07 -25.33 -9.34
N ASP A 524 -48.14 -26.12 -9.34
CA ASP A 524 -48.24 -27.34 -8.55
C ASP A 524 -47.19 -28.39 -8.96
N ASP A 525 -46.95 -28.61 -10.26
CA ASP A 525 -45.89 -29.51 -10.73
C ASP A 525 -44.48 -29.00 -10.37
N SER A 526 -44.26 -27.67 -10.40
CA SER A 526 -42.97 -27.06 -10.03
C SER A 526 -42.68 -27.10 -8.52
N LEU A 527 -43.72 -27.25 -7.68
CA LEU A 527 -43.58 -27.42 -6.23
C LEU A 527 -43.24 -28.88 -5.84
N PHE A 528 -43.47 -29.84 -6.74
CA PHE A 528 -43.19 -31.26 -6.50
C PHE A 528 -41.84 -31.78 -7.02
N SER A 529 -41.10 -31.01 -7.82
CA SER A 529 -39.74 -31.38 -8.25
C SER A 529 -38.66 -30.75 -7.37
N GLU A 530 -38.23 -31.52 -6.37
CA GLU A 530 -36.89 -31.52 -5.77
C GLU A 530 -36.50 -30.32 -4.89
N LEU A 531 -36.92 -30.38 -3.62
CA LEU A 531 -36.06 -29.94 -2.52
C LEU A 531 -34.81 -30.83 -2.51
N PRO A 532 -33.59 -30.29 -2.71
CA PRO A 532 -32.39 -31.06 -2.39
C PRO A 532 -32.39 -31.26 -0.88
N GLN A 533 -32.58 -32.51 -0.44
CA GLN A 533 -32.26 -32.90 0.93
C GLN A 533 -30.78 -32.58 1.16
N SER A 534 -30.51 -31.61 2.04
CA SER A 534 -29.17 -31.38 2.55
C SER A 534 -28.67 -32.68 3.18
N PRO A 535 -27.45 -33.15 2.88
CA PRO A 535 -26.89 -34.26 3.61
C PRO A 535 -26.68 -33.81 5.06
N SER A 536 -27.52 -34.32 5.96
CA SER A 536 -27.27 -34.31 7.40
C SER A 536 -26.02 -35.15 7.65
N PHE A 537 -24.88 -34.49 7.79
CA PHE A 537 -23.73 -35.12 8.45
C PHE A 537 -24.07 -35.21 9.94
N GLU A 538 -24.65 -36.35 10.32
CA GLU A 538 -24.59 -36.81 11.70
C GLU A 538 -23.13 -37.14 12.01
N PHE A 539 -22.58 -36.38 12.95
CA PHE A 539 -21.36 -36.75 13.65
C PHE A 539 -21.72 -37.91 14.57
N ASP A 540 -21.33 -39.12 14.19
CA ASP A 540 -21.07 -40.18 15.17
C ASP A 540 -19.72 -39.90 15.83
N PHE A 541 -19.73 -40.00 17.16
CA PHE A 541 -18.64 -39.72 18.10
C PHE A 541 -17.33 -40.46 17.84
#